data_AF-A0A848UYR3-F1
#
_entry.id   AF-A0A848UYR3-F1
#
_cell.length_a   1.000
_cell.length_b   1.000
_cell.length_c   1.000
_cell.angle_alpha   90.00
_cell.angle_beta   90.00
_cell.angle_gamma   90.00
#
_symmetry.space_group_name_H-M   'P 1'
#
loop_
_entity.id
_entity.type
_entity.pdbx_description
1 polymer ?
#
loop_
_entity_poly.entity_id
_entity_poly.type
_entity_poly.pdbx_seq_one_letter_code
_entity_poly.pdbx_strand_id
1 'polypeptide(L)'
;MKSAFYLFFSIVLSLGAHAQSAGEWYRKAQSAYEAEDFDLAIQCVDQAISISRKGDYFKLRGDAFHKQEEFGSALADYDFASKMGCLSTDL
;
A
#
# COMPACT_ATOMS: atom_id res chain seq x y z
N MET A 1 -0.15 -29.92 -42.85
CA MET A 1 0.50 -28.60 -42.70
C MET A 1 -0.44 -27.52 -42.13
N LYS A 2 -1.26 -27.83 -41.11
CA LYS A 2 -2.15 -26.85 -40.43
C LYS A 2 -2.06 -26.89 -38.90
N SER A 3 -1.42 -27.93 -38.35
CA SER A 3 -1.38 -28.21 -36.91
C SER A 3 -0.26 -27.50 -36.15
N ALA A 4 0.69 -26.87 -36.85
CA ALA A 4 1.84 -26.19 -36.22
C ALA A 4 1.57 -24.70 -35.88
N PHE A 5 0.47 -24.12 -36.36
CA PHE A 5 0.15 -22.71 -36.11
C PHE A 5 -0.63 -22.48 -34.81
N TYR A 6 -1.26 -23.52 -34.25
CA TYR A 6 -2.07 -23.43 -33.03
C TYR A 6 -1.32 -23.79 -31.74
N LEU A 7 0.02 -23.92 -31.78
CA LEU A 7 0.86 -24.21 -30.62
C LEU A 7 1.75 -23.03 -30.21
N PHE A 8 1.33 -21.80 -30.51
CA PHE A 8 1.97 -20.57 -30.02
C PHE A 8 0.99 -19.56 -29.42
N PHE A 9 -0.28 -19.92 -29.28
CA PHE A 9 -1.32 -19.07 -28.70
C PHE A 9 -1.81 -19.60 -27.34
N SER A 10 -0.91 -20.16 -26.54
CA SER A 10 -1.19 -20.55 -25.14
C SER A 10 -0.20 -19.97 -24.14
N ILE A 11 0.76 -19.15 -24.56
CA ILE A 11 1.78 -18.53 -23.70
C ILE A 11 1.46 -17.04 -23.41
N VAL A 12 0.19 -16.61 -23.53
CA VAL A 12 -0.21 -15.24 -23.12
C VAL A 12 -1.52 -15.28 -22.34
N LEU A 13 -1.60 -16.18 -21.35
CA LEU A 13 -2.55 -16.02 -20.25
C LEU A 13 -1.84 -16.22 -18.90
N SER A 14 -0.58 -15.81 -18.83
CA SER A 14 0.10 -15.55 -17.56
C SER A 14 0.12 -14.04 -17.35
N LEU A 15 -1.04 -13.46 -17.09
CA LEU A 15 -1.07 -12.26 -16.27
C LEU A 15 -2.01 -12.63 -15.14
N GLY A 16 -1.44 -13.32 -14.15
CA GLY A 16 -2.12 -13.55 -12.90
C GLY A 16 -2.65 -12.20 -12.45
N ALA A 17 -3.97 -12.05 -12.51
CA ALA A 17 -4.72 -11.14 -11.69
C ALA A 17 -4.45 -11.55 -10.24
N HIS A 18 -3.22 -11.34 -9.77
CA HIS A 18 -2.90 -11.30 -8.38
C HIS A 18 -3.61 -10.04 -7.93
N ALA A 19 -4.83 -10.21 -7.41
CA ALA A 19 -5.45 -9.18 -6.61
C ALA A 19 -4.40 -8.82 -5.56
N GLN A 20 -3.72 -7.69 -5.74
CA GLN A 20 -2.62 -7.32 -4.88
C GLN A 20 -3.14 -7.27 -3.46
N SER A 21 -2.53 -8.02 -2.56
CA SER A 21 -3.02 -8.09 -1.19
C SER A 21 -2.75 -6.76 -0.49
N ALA A 22 -3.51 -6.46 0.57
CA ALA A 22 -3.25 -5.27 1.39
C ALA A 22 -1.79 -5.20 1.88
N GLY A 23 -1.17 -6.36 2.15
CA GLY A 23 0.23 -6.44 2.56
C GLY A 23 1.23 -6.09 1.45
N GLU A 24 0.93 -6.39 0.20
CA GLU A 24 1.80 -6.04 -0.93
C GLU A 24 1.77 -4.53 -1.19
N TRP A 25 0.59 -3.93 -1.17
CA TRP A 25 0.41 -2.48 -1.25
C TRP A 25 1.12 -1.76 -0.09
N TYR A 26 0.99 -2.28 1.13
CA TYR A 26 1.69 -1.72 2.29
C TYR A 26 3.21 -1.83 2.15
N ARG A 27 3.76 -2.96 1.70
CA ARG A 27 5.20 -3.10 1.47
C ARG A 27 5.70 -2.14 0.39
N LYS A 28 4.91 -1.93 -0.67
CA LYS A 28 5.22 -0.94 -1.71
C LYS A 28 5.21 0.48 -1.14
N ALA A 29 4.24 0.80 -0.28
CA ALA A 29 4.20 2.07 0.41
C ALA A 29 5.43 2.30 1.30
N GLN A 30 5.87 1.29 2.06
CA GLN A 30 7.09 1.39 2.87
C GLN A 30 8.32 1.68 2.01
N SER A 31 8.47 0.97 0.89
CA SER A 31 9.59 1.22 -0.04
C SER A 31 9.53 2.62 -0.66
N ALA A 32 8.34 3.14 -0.96
CA ALA A 32 8.18 4.50 -1.46
C ALA A 32 8.51 5.55 -0.39
N TYR A 33 8.08 5.32 0.86
CA TYR A 33 8.40 6.17 2.00
C TYR A 33 9.90 6.23 2.28
N GLU A 34 10.59 5.08 2.22
CA GLU A 34 12.06 5.00 2.34
C GLU A 34 12.78 5.72 1.19
N ALA A 35 12.16 5.78 0.01
CA ALA A 35 12.65 6.56 -1.12
C ALA A 35 12.26 8.05 -1.07
N GLU A 36 11.63 8.48 0.04
CA GLU A 36 11.08 9.83 0.24
C GLU A 36 10.02 10.26 -0.80
N ASP A 37 9.45 9.29 -1.54
CA ASP A 37 8.29 9.51 -2.42
C ASP A 37 7.01 9.36 -1.60
N PHE A 38 6.73 10.40 -0.81
CA PHE A 38 5.61 10.42 0.13
C PHE A 38 4.25 10.39 -0.59
N ASP A 39 4.13 10.98 -1.78
CA ASP A 39 2.90 10.94 -2.57
C ASP A 39 2.57 9.52 -3.03
N LEU A 40 3.57 8.78 -3.52
CA LEU A 40 3.39 7.39 -3.90
C LEU A 40 3.15 6.51 -2.67
N ALA A 41 3.81 6.79 -1.54
CA ALA A 41 3.59 6.09 -0.29
C ALA A 41 2.12 6.22 0.14
N ILE A 42 1.58 7.44 0.19
CA ILE A 42 0.17 7.71 0.53
C ILE A 42 -0.78 6.94 -0.40
N GLN A 43 -0.59 7.04 -1.73
CA GLN A 43 -1.43 6.33 -2.69
C GLN A 43 -1.40 4.81 -2.49
N CYS A 44 -0.22 4.24 -2.22
CA CYS A 44 -0.09 2.80 -1.97
C CYS A 44 -0.75 2.40 -0.64
N VAL A 45 -0.63 3.22 0.41
CA VAL A 45 -1.34 2.97 1.67
C VAL A 45 -2.86 3.06 1.48
N ASP A 46 -3.37 4.01 0.68
CA ASP A 46 -4.80 4.12 0.39
C ASP A 46 -5.35 2.85 -0.26
N GLN A 47 -4.60 2.26 -1.19
CA GLN A 47 -4.94 0.96 -1.76
C GLN A 47 -4.94 -0.14 -0.67
N ALA A 48 -3.94 -0.17 0.21
CA ALA A 48 -3.90 -1.13 1.31
C ALA A 48 -5.11 -1.00 2.26
N ILE A 49 -5.45 0.24 2.65
CA ILE A 49 -6.59 0.60 3.51
C ILE A 49 -7.92 0.19 2.87
N SER A 50 -8.05 0.35 1.55
CA SER A 50 -9.26 -0.04 0.81
C SER A 50 -9.54 -1.55 0.88
N ILE A 51 -8.49 -2.36 1.02
CA ILE A 51 -8.57 -3.82 1.11
C ILE A 51 -8.70 -4.27 2.57
N SER A 52 -7.91 -3.69 3.47
CA SER A 52 -7.94 -4.00 4.90
C SER A 52 -7.55 -2.78 5.72
N ARG A 53 -8.36 -2.44 6.73
CA ARG A 53 -8.05 -1.34 7.64
C ARG A 53 -7.26 -1.84 8.84
N LYS A 54 -5.99 -1.45 8.93
CA LYS A 54 -5.10 -1.76 10.06
C LYS A 54 -4.45 -0.49 10.58
N GLY A 55 -4.23 -0.39 11.89
CA GLY A 55 -3.61 0.77 12.52
C GLY A 55 -2.25 1.12 11.89
N ASP A 56 -1.42 0.13 11.59
CA ASP A 56 -0.11 0.32 10.95
C ASP A 56 -0.19 1.05 9.60
N TYR A 57 -1.27 0.84 8.84
CA TYR A 57 -1.46 1.49 7.54
C TYR A 57 -1.71 2.98 7.76
N PHE A 58 -2.64 3.33 8.64
CA PHE A 58 -2.91 4.72 9.00
C PHE A 58 -1.67 5.39 9.61
N LYS A 59 -0.90 4.68 10.45
CA LYS A 59 0.37 5.19 10.98
C LYS A 59 1.34 5.57 9.85
N LEU A 60 1.58 4.68 8.88
CA LEU A 60 2.50 4.97 7.78
C LEU A 60 2.02 6.12 6.89
N ARG A 61 0.71 6.23 6.64
CA ARG A 61 0.14 7.37 5.92
C ARG A 61 0.28 8.67 6.70
N GLY A 62 0.08 8.62 8.02
CA GLY A 62 0.32 9.74 8.92
C GLY A 62 1.78 10.19 8.92
N ASP A 63 2.73 9.24 8.92
CA ASP A 63 4.16 9.53 8.80
C ASP A 63 4.48 10.23 7.46
N ALA A 64 3.90 9.76 6.36
CA ALA A 64 4.08 10.38 5.05
C ALA A 64 3.51 11.81 5.00
N PHE A 65 2.29 12.03 5.52
CA PHE A 65 1.72 13.38 5.64
C PHE A 65 2.55 14.29 6.54
N HIS A 66 3.08 13.77 7.65
CA HIS A 66 3.96 14.54 8.53
C HIS A 66 5.23 14.98 7.79
N LYS A 67 5.81 14.13 6.94
CA LYS A 67 6.97 14.47 6.10
C LYS A 67 6.66 15.53 5.04
N GLN A 68 5.41 15.61 4.59
CA GLN A 68 4.91 16.66 3.70
C GLN A 68 4.43 17.92 4.45
N GLU A 69 4.63 18.00 5.77
CA GLU A 69 4.14 19.09 6.63
C GLU A 69 2.60 19.23 6.67
N GLU A 70 1.87 18.20 6.22
CA GLU A 70 0.41 18.12 6.31
C GLU A 70 -0.03 17.63 7.69
N PHE A 71 0.29 18.40 8.73
CA PHE A 71 0.10 17.97 10.12
C PHE A 71 -1.36 17.66 10.49
N GLY A 72 -2.33 18.34 9.87
CA GLY A 72 -3.75 18.06 10.09
C GLY A 72 -4.14 16.65 9.65
N SER A 73 -3.74 16.26 8.44
CA SER A 73 -3.94 14.92 7.88
C SER A 73 -3.20 13.87 8.70
N ALA A 74 -1.94 14.15 9.05
CA ALA A 74 -1.12 13.26 9.87
C ALA A 74 -1.74 12.97 11.26
N LEU A 75 -2.18 14.02 11.97
CA LEU A 75 -2.81 13.88 13.29
C LEU A 75 -4.10 13.07 13.22
N ALA A 76 -4.92 13.26 12.19
CA ALA A 76 -6.14 12.48 12.01
C ALA A 76 -5.84 10.98 11.84
N ASP A 77 -4.81 10.66 11.06
CA ASP A 77 -4.37 9.28 10.83
C ASP A 77 -3.74 8.65 12.07
N TYR A 78 -2.94 9.40 12.83
CA TYR A 78 -2.38 8.95 14.10
C TYR A 78 -3.47 8.69 15.15
N ASP A 79 -4.47 9.56 15.27
CA ASP A 79 -5.61 9.35 16.17
C ASP A 79 -6.39 8.09 15.78
N PHE A 80 -6.61 7.87 14.47
CA PHE A 80 -7.26 6.66 14.00
C PHE A 80 -6.41 5.41 14.29
N ALA A 81 -5.10 5.46 14.06
CA ALA A 81 -4.17 4.37 14.37
C ALA A 81 -4.17 4.03 15.87
N SER A 82 -4.20 5.06 16.73
CA SER A 82 -4.27 4.92 18.19
C SER A 82 -5.57 4.24 18.63
N LYS A 83 -6.73 4.66 18.09
CA LYS A 83 -8.04 4.05 18.34
C LYS A 83 -8.10 2.58 17.92
N MET A 84 -7.34 2.20 16.90
CA MET A 84 -7.24 0.82 16.42
C MET A 84 -6.34 -0.08 17.29
N GLY A 85 -5.72 0.46 18.35
CA GLY A 85 -4.85 -0.28 19.26
C GLY A 85 -3.41 -0.46 18.76
N CYS A 86 -3.01 0.25 17.70
CA CYS A 86 -1.60 0.35 17.32
C CYS A 86 -0.92 1.33 18.29
N LEU A 87 -0.63 0.85 19.49
CA LEU A 87 0.03 1.61 20.53
C LEU A 87 1.50 1.83 20.16
N SER A 88 1.86 3.08 19.89
CA SER A 88 3.15 3.65 20.28
C SER A 88 3.19 3.74 21.82
N THR A 89 3.35 2.62 22.51
CA THR A 89 3.87 2.64 23.89
C THR A 89 5.36 2.89 23.83
N ASP A 90 5.79 4.12 23.55
CA ASP A 90 7.15 4.59 23.79
C ASP A 90 7.05 6.12 24.00
N LEU A 91 6.59 6.49 25.19
CA LEU A 91 6.76 7.82 25.80
C LEU A 91 7.84 7.71 26.87
#